data_AF-A0A3D2Y1Z4-F1
#
_entry.id   AF-A0A3D2Y1Z4-F1
#
_cell.length_a   1.000
_cell.length_b   1.000
_cell.length_c   1.000
_cell.angle_alpha   90.00
_cell.angle_beta   90.00
_cell.angle_gamma   90.00
#
_symmetry.space_group_name_H-M   'P 1'
#
loop_
_entity.id
_entity.type
_entity.pdbx_description
1 polymer ?
#
loop_
_entity_poly.entity_id
_entity_poly.type
_entity_poly.pdbx_seq_one_letter_code
_entity_poly.pdbx_strand_id
1 'polypeptide(L)'
;HRILGIDTEADCQTVYVDTPGLHNEEKRAINRLMNRAATSSLGEVSLILFVVEGTRWTSDDELVLSRVQQSGLPVILVVNKQDKVADPEALIDHLQVLAQKYSFEEIIPLSAKQGKQVEVLRELVRQRQPISEFYFPEDYITDRSSRFMAAEIIREKLMRYTGDELPYSTTVEIEQFKLGENGVYRINGLILVERETQKRMVIGKGGKHLKTIGEQARLDMERLFDNKVFLELWVKVKSGWADDERALRSLGYGED
;
A
#
# COMPACT_ATOMS: atom_id res chain seq x y z
N HIS A 1 4.89 1.09 -10.31
CA HIS A 1 4.71 0.45 -8.98
C HIS A 1 3.46 1.02 -8.29
N ARG A 2 2.29 0.74 -8.84
CA ARG A 2 0.97 1.11 -8.30
C ARG A 2 0.27 -0.21 -7.96
N ILE A 3 -0.27 -0.39 -6.76
CA ILE A 3 -1.04 -1.61 -6.48
C ILE A 3 -2.48 -1.34 -6.90
N LEU A 4 -3.01 -2.18 -7.79
CA LEU A 4 -4.43 -2.16 -8.11
C LEU A 4 -5.13 -3.21 -7.25
N GLY A 5 -6.08 -2.76 -6.43
CA GLY A 5 -7.06 -3.63 -5.79
C GLY A 5 -8.35 -3.58 -6.60
N ILE A 6 -8.87 -4.72 -7.03
CA ILE A 6 -10.08 -4.80 -7.84
C ILE A 6 -11.19 -5.40 -6.97
N ASP A 7 -12.28 -4.66 -6.80
CA ASP A 7 -13.49 -5.08 -6.10
C ASP A 7 -14.63 -5.13 -7.12
N THR A 8 -14.92 -6.35 -7.60
CA THR A 8 -16.04 -6.61 -8.52
C THR A 8 -17.19 -7.23 -7.75
N GLU A 9 -18.35 -6.58 -7.75
CA GLU A 9 -19.57 -7.08 -7.15
C GLU A 9 -20.76 -6.78 -8.07
N ALA A 10 -21.44 -7.85 -8.52
CA ALA A 10 -22.55 -7.78 -9.47
C ALA A 10 -22.18 -7.00 -10.75
N ASP A 11 -22.83 -5.87 -11.00
CA ASP A 11 -22.67 -5.01 -12.18
C ASP A 11 -21.73 -3.82 -11.94
N CYS A 12 -20.96 -3.83 -10.84
CA CYS A 12 -20.02 -2.78 -10.49
C CYS A 12 -18.60 -3.33 -10.28
N GLN A 13 -17.61 -2.71 -10.92
CA GLN A 13 -16.19 -2.98 -10.71
C GLN A 13 -15.47 -1.71 -10.26
N THR A 14 -14.92 -1.75 -9.05
CA THR A 14 -14.10 -0.66 -8.50
C THR A 14 -12.64 -1.04 -8.56
N VAL A 15 -11.82 -0.19 -9.19
CA VAL A 15 -10.37 -0.35 -9.25
C VAL A 15 -9.72 0.68 -8.32
N TYR A 16 -9.24 0.21 -7.18
CA TYR A 16 -8.50 1.01 -6.21
C TYR A 16 -7.04 1.12 -6.64
N VAL A 17 -6.56 2.35 -6.82
CA VAL A 17 -5.15 2.61 -7.09
C VAL A 17 -4.49 3.05 -5.78
N ASP A 18 -3.57 2.24 -5.25
CA ASP A 18 -2.78 2.64 -4.10
C ASP A 18 -1.69 3.63 -4.54
N THR A 19 -1.76 4.84 -3.99
CA THR A 19 -0.74 5.87 -4.16
C THR A 19 0.12 5.94 -2.91
N PRO A 20 1.46 5.84 -3.03
CA PRO A 20 2.35 6.10 -1.92
C PRO A 20 2.02 7.41 -1.20
N GLY A 21 2.13 7.42 0.14
CA GLY A 21 1.86 8.62 0.94
C GLY A 21 2.69 9.82 0.48
N LEU A 22 2.02 10.94 0.20
CA LEU A 22 2.67 12.15 -0.32
C LEU A 22 3.43 12.83 0.82
N HIS A 23 4.76 12.82 0.76
CA HIS A 23 5.62 13.54 1.69
C HIS A 23 6.31 14.73 0.99
N ASN A 24 6.61 15.78 1.75
CA ASN A 24 7.35 16.93 1.23
C ASN A 24 8.81 16.57 0.90
N GLU A 25 9.27 17.05 -0.26
CA GLU A 25 10.67 17.10 -0.73
C GLU A 25 11.59 15.96 -0.27
N GLU A 26 11.52 14.81 -0.95
CA GLU A 26 12.47 13.73 -0.72
C GLU A 26 13.57 13.69 -1.80
N LYS A 27 14.82 13.84 -1.37
CA LYS A 27 16.01 13.93 -2.24
C LYS A 27 16.33 12.64 -3.01
N ARG A 28 15.71 11.51 -2.66
CA ARG A 28 16.02 10.19 -3.23
C ARG A 28 15.20 9.88 -4.47
N ALA A 29 15.80 9.17 -5.43
CA ALA A 29 15.16 8.86 -6.70
C ALA A 29 13.92 7.97 -6.52
N ILE A 30 13.97 6.99 -5.61
CA ILE A 30 12.85 6.11 -5.29
C ILE A 30 11.63 6.89 -4.79
N ASN A 31 11.86 7.84 -3.90
CA ASN A 31 10.80 8.66 -3.32
C ASN A 31 10.21 9.64 -4.33
N ARG A 32 11.04 10.21 -5.22
CA ARG A 32 10.54 10.99 -6.37
C ARG A 32 9.71 10.15 -7.32
N LEU A 33 10.07 8.89 -7.53
CA LEU A 33 9.35 7.98 -8.41
C LEU A 33 8.03 7.52 -7.77
N MET A 34 8.01 7.28 -6.45
CA MET A 34 6.80 7.02 -5.67
C MET A 34 5.85 8.23 -5.67
N ASN A 35 6.36 9.44 -5.47
CA ASN A 35 5.58 10.68 -5.58
C ASN A 35 5.08 10.94 -7.01
N ARG A 36 5.88 10.65 -8.04
CA ARG A 36 5.44 10.73 -9.45
C ARG A 36 4.32 9.74 -9.72
N ALA A 37 4.46 8.48 -9.28
CA ALA A 37 3.40 7.48 -9.41
C ALA A 37 2.12 7.90 -8.68
N ALA A 38 2.23 8.49 -7.49
CA ALA A 38 1.08 9.03 -6.77
C ALA A 38 0.41 10.20 -7.51
N THR A 39 1.20 11.10 -8.10
CA THR A 39 0.69 12.27 -8.84
C THR A 39 0.09 11.90 -10.20
N SER A 40 0.68 10.95 -10.93
CA SER A 40 0.16 10.48 -12.22
C SER A 40 -1.14 9.68 -12.06
N SER A 41 -1.31 8.98 -10.93
CA SER A 41 -2.56 8.27 -10.61
C SER A 41 -3.76 9.21 -10.47
N LEU A 42 -3.54 10.45 -10.03
CA LEU A 42 -4.61 11.46 -9.92
C LEU A 42 -5.20 11.87 -11.28
N GLY A 43 -4.53 11.61 -12.39
CA GLY A 43 -5.06 11.90 -13.73
C GLY A 43 -5.98 10.82 -14.31
N GLU A 44 -6.02 9.63 -13.71
CA GLU A 44 -6.70 8.43 -14.24
C GLU A 44 -7.84 7.94 -13.33
N VAL A 45 -8.10 8.61 -12.21
CA VAL A 45 -9.11 8.23 -11.23
C VAL A 45 -10.35 9.12 -11.33
N SER A 46 -11.53 8.53 -11.11
CA SER A 46 -12.82 9.23 -11.10
C SER A 46 -13.17 9.82 -9.72
N LEU A 47 -12.54 9.32 -8.65
CA LEU A 47 -12.83 9.66 -7.25
C LEU A 47 -11.57 9.52 -6.38
N ILE A 48 -11.37 10.47 -5.46
CA ILE A 48 -10.26 10.43 -4.49
C ILE A 48 -10.79 10.06 -3.12
N LEU A 49 -10.16 9.06 -2.48
CA LEU A 49 -10.34 8.75 -1.06
C LEU A 49 -9.20 9.38 -0.26
N PHE A 50 -9.43 10.52 0.37
CA PHE A 50 -8.42 11.18 1.19
C PHE A 50 -8.48 10.66 2.62
N VAL A 51 -7.50 9.87 3.04
CA VAL A 51 -7.49 9.19 4.34
C VAL A 51 -6.65 9.95 5.37
N VAL A 52 -7.23 10.27 6.53
CA VAL A 52 -6.55 10.88 7.68
C VAL A 52 -6.72 10.04 8.95
N GLU A 53 -5.91 10.32 9.98
CA GLU A 53 -5.89 9.54 11.23
C GLU A 53 -6.64 10.24 12.37
N GLY A 54 -7.82 9.73 12.73
CA GLY A 54 -8.56 10.12 13.93
C GLY A 54 -8.74 11.64 14.04
N THR A 55 -8.24 12.21 15.14
CA THR A 55 -8.23 13.67 15.39
C THR A 55 -6.88 14.33 15.09
N ARG A 56 -5.98 13.61 14.41
CA ARG A 56 -4.64 14.10 14.07
C ARG A 56 -4.68 14.76 12.69
N TRP A 57 -4.20 15.99 12.65
CA TRP A 57 -3.95 16.74 11.41
C TRP A 57 -2.55 17.35 11.44
N THR A 58 -1.77 17.14 10.40
CA THR A 58 -0.37 17.54 10.30
C THR A 58 -0.12 18.41 9.07
N SER A 59 1.10 18.93 8.94
CA SER A 59 1.53 19.63 7.73
C SER A 59 1.55 18.73 6.49
N ASP A 60 1.73 17.43 6.67
CA ASP A 60 1.73 16.48 5.55
C ASP A 60 0.29 16.25 5.05
N ASP A 61 -0.70 16.19 5.95
CA ASP A 61 -2.12 16.15 5.59
C ASP A 61 -2.54 17.42 4.83
N GLU A 62 -2.06 18.59 5.28
CA GLU A 62 -2.31 19.86 4.60
C GLU A 62 -1.69 19.90 3.19
N LEU A 63 -0.49 19.34 3.03
CA LEU A 63 0.16 19.21 1.72
C LEU A 63 -0.64 18.30 0.79
N VAL A 64 -1.07 17.13 1.28
CA VAL A 64 -1.91 16.19 0.51
C VAL A 64 -3.18 16.91 0.07
N LEU A 65 -3.86 17.59 0.99
CA LEU A 65 -5.08 18.34 0.69
C LEU A 65 -4.84 19.37 -0.42
N SER A 66 -3.75 20.13 -0.38
CA SER A 66 -3.43 21.12 -1.42
C SER A 66 -3.28 20.51 -2.82
N ARG A 67 -2.76 19.28 -2.93
CA ARG A 67 -2.64 18.56 -4.21
C ARG A 67 -3.97 17.98 -4.66
N VAL A 68 -4.73 17.42 -3.72
CA VAL A 68 -6.08 16.92 -3.97
C VAL A 68 -6.99 18.04 -4.49
N GLN A 69 -6.90 19.23 -3.90
CA GLN A 69 -7.62 20.43 -4.34
C GLN A 69 -7.31 20.83 -5.79
N GLN A 70 -6.07 20.64 -6.24
CA GLN A 70 -5.65 20.95 -7.61
C GLN A 70 -6.13 19.93 -8.65
N SER A 71 -6.53 18.72 -8.22
CA SER A 71 -7.00 17.67 -9.13
C SER A 71 -8.34 18.01 -9.81
N GLY A 72 -9.20 18.78 -9.14
CA GLY A 72 -10.57 19.07 -9.60
C GLY A 72 -11.51 17.86 -9.58
N LEU A 73 -11.07 16.74 -9.01
CA LEU A 73 -11.85 15.51 -8.89
C LEU A 73 -12.71 15.51 -7.62
N PRO A 74 -13.79 14.72 -7.58
CA PRO A 74 -14.57 14.53 -6.36
C PRO A 74 -13.73 13.83 -5.29
N VAL A 75 -13.94 14.21 -4.03
CA VAL A 75 -13.14 13.75 -2.89
C VAL A 75 -14.03 13.34 -1.74
N ILE A 76 -13.84 12.12 -1.25
CA ILE A 76 -14.39 11.65 0.02
C ILE A 76 -13.27 11.71 1.07
N LEU A 77 -13.53 12.41 2.17
CA LEU A 77 -12.64 12.41 3.32
C LEU A 77 -12.93 11.19 4.20
N VAL A 78 -11.92 10.36 4.43
CA VAL A 78 -11.99 9.16 5.24
C VAL A 78 -11.20 9.36 6.53
N VAL A 79 -11.90 9.50 7.65
CA VAL A 79 -11.28 9.67 8.97
C VAL A 79 -11.11 8.29 9.61
N ASN A 80 -9.95 7.67 9.39
CA ASN A 80 -9.66 6.32 9.84
C ASN A 80 -9.22 6.27 11.32
N LYS A 81 -9.25 5.08 11.92
CA LYS A 81 -8.89 4.83 13.33
C LYS A 81 -9.80 5.54 14.33
N GLN A 82 -11.09 5.74 14.02
CA GLN A 82 -12.06 6.28 14.98
C GLN A 82 -12.10 5.49 16.30
N ASP A 83 -11.78 4.19 16.26
CA ASP A 83 -11.72 3.30 17.42
C ASP A 83 -10.62 3.66 18.42
N LYS A 84 -9.65 4.47 18.01
CA LYS A 84 -8.57 4.95 18.88
C LYS A 84 -8.85 6.33 19.48
N VAL A 85 -9.94 6.99 19.09
CA VAL A 85 -10.30 8.29 19.64
C VAL A 85 -11.04 8.06 20.95
N ALA A 86 -10.42 8.48 22.07
CA ALA A 86 -10.96 8.24 23.40
C ALA A 86 -12.23 9.05 23.69
N ASP A 87 -12.31 10.27 23.14
CA ASP A 87 -13.42 11.20 23.34
C ASP A 87 -14.23 11.37 22.05
N PRO A 88 -15.48 10.88 22.00
CA PRO A 88 -16.36 11.06 20.86
C PRO A 88 -16.70 12.52 20.54
N GLU A 89 -16.75 13.42 21.54
CA GLU A 89 -17.04 14.84 21.30
C GLU A 89 -15.90 15.51 20.54
N ALA A 90 -14.64 15.22 20.93
CA ALA A 90 -13.46 15.68 20.20
C ALA A 90 -13.44 15.22 18.73
N LEU A 91 -13.97 14.03 18.42
CA LEU A 91 -14.09 13.57 17.04
C LEU A 91 -15.12 14.42 16.27
N ILE A 92 -16.29 14.70 16.85
CA ILE A 92 -17.34 15.51 16.23
C ILE A 92 -16.81 16.92 15.92
N ASP A 93 -16.17 17.56 16.88
CA ASP A 93 -15.58 18.89 16.70
C ASP A 93 -14.51 18.88 15.61
N HIS A 94 -13.67 17.84 15.59
CA HIS A 94 -12.65 17.70 14.55
C HIS A 94 -13.27 17.54 13.16
N LEU A 95 -14.34 16.75 13.02
CA LEU A 95 -15.04 16.58 11.75
C LEU A 95 -15.61 17.92 11.23
N GLN A 96 -16.13 18.77 12.12
CA GLN A 96 -16.58 20.11 11.75
C GLN A 96 -15.44 21.00 11.24
N VAL A 97 -14.27 20.92 11.89
CA VAL A 97 -13.06 21.64 11.43
C VAL A 97 -12.62 21.14 10.05
N LEU A 98 -12.59 19.83 9.84
CA LEU A 98 -12.20 19.24 8.55
C LEU A 98 -13.19 19.61 7.44
N ALA A 99 -14.50 19.64 7.73
CA ALA A 99 -15.53 20.04 6.77
C ALA A 99 -15.37 21.49 6.28
N GLN A 100 -14.68 22.35 7.04
CA GLN A 100 -14.40 23.73 6.63
C GLN A 100 -13.14 23.86 5.77
N LYS A 101 -12.27 22.84 5.72
CA LYS A 101 -11.00 22.90 4.98
C LYS A 101 -11.18 22.74 3.47
N TYR A 102 -12.19 21.99 3.04
CA TYR A 102 -12.47 21.73 1.63
C TYR A 102 -13.90 21.24 1.44
N SER A 103 -14.42 21.43 0.23
CA SER A 103 -15.73 20.93 -0.18
C SER A 103 -15.66 19.45 -0.53
N PHE A 104 -15.47 18.60 0.50
CA PHE A 104 -15.59 17.15 0.35
C PHE A 104 -17.01 16.76 -0.04
N GLU A 105 -17.16 15.74 -0.87
CA GLU A 105 -18.49 15.19 -1.20
C GLU A 105 -19.10 14.51 0.02
N GLU A 106 -18.28 13.77 0.77
CA GLU A 106 -18.67 13.07 1.99
C GLU A 106 -17.51 13.04 2.98
N ILE A 107 -17.84 12.94 4.26
CA ILE A 107 -16.87 12.75 5.35
C ILE A 107 -17.27 11.52 6.16
N ILE A 108 -16.44 10.48 6.12
CA ILE A 108 -16.75 9.17 6.69
C ILE A 108 -15.75 8.82 7.80
N PRO A 109 -16.16 8.89 9.08
CA PRO A 109 -15.35 8.39 10.19
C PRO A 109 -15.44 6.86 10.30
N LEU A 110 -14.37 6.15 9.95
CA LEU A 110 -14.34 4.69 9.92
C LEU A 110 -13.26 4.05 10.80
N SER A 111 -13.38 2.75 11.02
CA SER A 111 -12.28 1.93 11.54
C SER A 111 -11.96 0.82 10.55
N ALA A 112 -10.88 0.98 9.78
CA ALA A 112 -10.46 -0.04 8.83
C ALA A 112 -10.12 -1.36 9.53
N LYS A 113 -9.54 -1.29 10.73
CA LYS A 113 -9.16 -2.46 11.52
C LYS A 113 -10.38 -3.26 12.02
N GLN A 114 -11.44 -2.56 12.43
CA GLN A 114 -12.65 -3.20 12.97
C GLN A 114 -13.74 -3.41 11.91
N GLY A 115 -13.54 -2.93 10.68
CA GLY A 115 -14.53 -2.95 9.61
C GLY A 115 -15.68 -1.95 9.77
N LYS A 116 -15.67 -1.12 10.82
CA LYS A 116 -16.76 -0.16 11.10
C LYS A 116 -16.83 0.89 9.99
N GLN A 117 -18.00 1.00 9.35
CA GLN A 117 -18.30 1.89 8.21
C GLN A 117 -17.52 1.62 6.91
N VAL A 118 -16.78 0.51 6.82
CA VAL A 118 -16.08 0.16 5.56
C VAL A 118 -17.08 -0.16 4.45
N GLU A 119 -18.18 -0.86 4.75
CA GLU A 119 -19.22 -1.15 3.74
C GLU A 119 -19.98 0.10 3.30
N VAL A 120 -20.19 1.06 4.21
CA VAL A 120 -20.79 2.36 3.86
C VAL A 120 -19.89 3.11 2.88
N LEU A 121 -18.57 3.09 3.11
CA LEU A 121 -17.61 3.67 2.18
C LEU A 121 -17.63 2.95 0.83
N ARG A 122 -17.64 1.61 0.81
CA ARG A 122 -17.73 0.82 -0.43
C ARG A 122 -18.97 1.20 -1.24
N GLU A 123 -20.12 1.31 -0.59
CA GLU A 123 -21.37 1.69 -1.24
C GLU A 123 -21.32 3.13 -1.81
N LEU A 124 -20.79 4.09 -1.06
CA LEU A 124 -20.61 5.46 -1.54
C LEU A 124 -19.68 5.53 -2.76
N VAL A 125 -18.65 4.70 -2.79
CA VAL A 125 -17.74 4.59 -3.94
C VAL A 125 -18.47 3.98 -5.14
N ARG A 126 -19.24 2.89 -4.96
CA ARG A 126 -20.03 2.27 -6.03
C ARG A 126 -21.00 3.25 -6.69
N GLN A 127 -21.71 4.05 -5.89
CA GLN A 127 -22.69 5.03 -6.39
C GLN A 127 -22.08 6.16 -7.23
N ARG A 128 -20.76 6.35 -7.17
CA ARG A 128 -20.02 7.41 -7.86
C ARG A 128 -19.22 6.89 -9.06
N GLN A 129 -19.29 5.59 -9.35
CA GLN A 129 -18.61 5.03 -10.51
C GLN A 129 -19.28 5.50 -11.81
N PRO A 130 -18.49 5.90 -12.82
CA PRO A 130 -19.02 6.18 -14.14
C PRO A 130 -19.54 4.90 -14.80
N ILE A 131 -20.55 5.02 -15.67
CA ILE A 131 -21.01 3.89 -16.49
C ILE A 131 -19.88 3.51 -17.46
N SER A 132 -19.41 2.27 -17.35
CA SER A 132 -18.35 1.71 -18.20
C SER A 132 -18.50 0.18 -18.29
N GLU A 133 -17.88 -0.40 -19.30
CA GLU A 133 -17.56 -1.84 -19.27
C GLU A 133 -16.53 -2.11 -18.17
N PHE A 134 -16.49 -3.35 -17.68
CA PHE A 134 -15.45 -3.78 -16.76
C PHE A 134 -14.08 -3.74 -17.46
N TYR A 135 -13.11 -3.15 -16.77
CA TYR A 135 -11.74 -3.05 -17.25
C TYR A 135 -10.98 -4.38 -17.07
N PHE A 136 -11.40 -5.19 -16.09
CA PHE A 136 -10.81 -6.48 -15.76
C PHE A 136 -11.87 -7.59 -15.70
N PRO A 137 -11.50 -8.87 -15.89
CA PRO A 137 -12.38 -10.00 -15.63
C PRO A 137 -12.98 -9.98 -14.21
N GLU A 138 -14.16 -10.56 -14.02
CA GLU A 138 -14.89 -10.51 -12.74
C GLU A 138 -14.16 -11.20 -11.58
N ASP A 139 -13.32 -12.20 -11.88
CA ASP A 139 -12.53 -12.99 -10.94
C ASP A 139 -11.14 -12.38 -10.63
N TYR A 140 -10.79 -11.26 -11.28
CA TYR A 140 -9.54 -10.55 -11.01
C TYR A 140 -9.63 -9.75 -9.71
N ILE A 141 -8.82 -10.12 -8.71
CA ILE A 141 -8.64 -9.35 -7.47
C ILE A 141 -7.51 -8.31 -7.63
N THR A 142 -6.53 -8.59 -8.51
CA THR A 142 -5.41 -7.69 -8.84
C THR A 142 -4.84 -8.04 -10.22
N ASP A 143 -4.30 -7.05 -10.93
CA ASP A 143 -3.65 -7.21 -12.24
C ASP A 143 -2.21 -7.77 -12.14
N ARG A 144 -1.75 -8.05 -10.92
CA ARG A 144 -0.35 -8.33 -10.62
C ARG A 144 -0.03 -9.83 -10.61
N SER A 145 1.13 -10.18 -11.13
CA SER A 145 1.64 -11.57 -11.15
C SER A 145 1.79 -12.15 -9.73
N SER A 146 1.70 -13.48 -9.59
CA SER A 146 1.95 -14.17 -8.30
C SER A 146 3.32 -13.83 -7.69
N ARG A 147 4.29 -13.51 -8.55
CA ARG A 147 5.62 -13.03 -8.16
C ARG A 147 5.55 -11.67 -7.44
N PHE A 148 4.76 -10.74 -7.98
CA PHE A 148 4.53 -9.46 -7.35
C PHE A 148 3.83 -9.62 -6.00
N MET A 149 2.75 -10.41 -5.95
CA MET A 149 2.03 -10.66 -4.69
C MET A 149 2.93 -11.27 -3.61
N ALA A 150 3.82 -12.19 -3.97
CA ALA A 150 4.81 -12.70 -3.05
C ALA A 150 5.75 -11.60 -2.52
N ALA A 151 6.21 -10.68 -3.38
CA ALA A 151 7.03 -9.54 -2.96
C ALA A 151 6.27 -8.61 -2.00
N GLU A 152 5.01 -8.29 -2.30
CA GLU A 152 4.14 -7.45 -1.45
C GLU A 152 3.89 -8.08 -0.08
N ILE A 153 3.59 -9.38 -0.02
CA ILE A 153 3.41 -10.09 1.25
C ILE A 153 4.69 -9.99 2.10
N ILE A 154 5.86 -10.19 1.52
CA ILE A 154 7.13 -10.07 2.26
C ILE A 154 7.34 -8.63 2.73
N ARG A 155 7.07 -7.63 1.88
CA ARG A 155 7.22 -6.21 2.23
C ARG A 155 6.28 -5.80 3.37
N GLU A 156 5.04 -6.30 3.37
CA GLU A 156 4.09 -6.09 4.46
C GLU A 156 4.62 -6.66 5.77
N LYS A 157 5.17 -7.89 5.77
CA LYS A 157 5.80 -8.46 6.96
C LYS A 157 7.03 -7.67 7.39
N LEU A 158 7.84 -7.18 6.46
CA LEU A 158 8.96 -6.30 6.78
C LEU A 158 8.47 -5.05 7.51
N MET A 159 7.48 -4.35 6.97
CA MET A 159 6.86 -3.17 7.60
C MET A 159 6.36 -3.48 9.01
N ARG A 160 5.58 -4.57 9.15
CA ARG A 160 4.98 -4.97 10.42
C ARG A 160 6.01 -5.32 11.51
N TYR A 161 7.12 -5.95 11.14
CA TYR A 161 8.09 -6.49 12.12
C TYR A 161 9.37 -5.67 12.27
N THR A 162 9.62 -4.66 11.41
CA THR A 162 10.84 -3.82 11.48
C THR A 162 10.58 -2.36 11.89
N GLY A 163 9.32 -1.91 11.97
CA GLY A 163 8.94 -0.56 12.41
C GLY A 163 9.08 0.53 11.34
N ASP A 164 8.88 1.78 11.72
CA ASP A 164 8.56 2.90 10.81
C ASP A 164 9.71 3.34 9.87
N GLU A 165 10.98 3.17 10.23
CA GLU A 165 12.10 3.75 9.44
C GLU A 165 12.66 2.85 8.32
N LEU A 166 12.48 1.53 8.42
CA LEU A 166 13.11 0.60 7.47
C LEU A 166 12.40 0.49 6.11
N PRO A 167 11.06 0.49 6.02
CA PRO A 167 10.33 0.16 4.79
C PRO A 167 10.72 1.02 3.59
N TYR A 168 10.92 2.33 3.78
CA TYR A 168 11.26 3.28 2.71
C TYR A 168 12.69 3.10 2.15
N SER A 169 13.51 2.28 2.80
CA SER A 169 14.90 2.00 2.40
C SER A 169 15.14 0.52 2.10
N THR A 170 14.05 -0.24 1.92
CA THR A 170 14.09 -1.65 1.58
C THR A 170 13.23 -1.96 0.37
N THR A 171 13.67 -2.93 -0.42
CA THR A 171 12.85 -3.48 -1.51
C THR A 171 12.93 -4.99 -1.49
N VAL A 172 11.91 -5.64 -2.04
CA VAL A 172 11.84 -7.10 -2.13
C VAL A 172 11.83 -7.47 -3.59
N GLU A 173 12.82 -8.25 -4.00
CA GLU A 173 12.88 -8.88 -5.30
C GLU A 173 12.60 -10.37 -5.12
N ILE A 174 11.62 -10.93 -5.82
CA ILE A 174 11.55 -12.38 -5.95
C ILE A 174 12.59 -12.75 -7.00
N GLU A 175 13.51 -13.65 -6.70
CA GLU A 175 14.50 -14.18 -7.64
C GLU A 175 13.96 -15.45 -8.33
N GLN A 176 13.22 -16.26 -7.59
CA GLN A 176 12.62 -17.50 -8.09
C GLN A 176 11.17 -17.63 -7.64
N PHE A 177 10.31 -18.07 -8.57
CA PHE A 177 8.95 -18.53 -8.29
C PHE A 177 8.68 -19.70 -9.23
N LYS A 178 8.68 -20.94 -8.71
CA LYS A 178 8.47 -22.14 -9.53
C LYS A 178 7.63 -23.18 -8.78
N LEU A 179 6.80 -23.92 -9.50
CA LEU A 179 6.15 -25.11 -8.95
C LEU A 179 7.16 -26.26 -8.98
N GLY A 180 7.47 -26.83 -7.82
CA GLY A 180 8.34 -27.99 -7.71
C GLY A 180 7.63 -29.26 -8.18
N GLU A 181 8.41 -30.30 -8.53
CA GLU A 181 7.88 -31.61 -8.95
C GLU A 181 7.00 -32.27 -7.88
N ASN A 182 7.20 -31.92 -6.60
CA ASN A 182 6.39 -32.36 -5.47
C ASN A 182 5.08 -31.55 -5.29
N GLY A 183 4.73 -30.69 -6.25
CA GLY A 183 3.54 -29.83 -6.21
C GLY A 183 3.65 -28.62 -5.29
N VAL A 184 4.81 -28.35 -4.69
CA VAL A 184 5.02 -27.24 -3.74
C VAL A 184 5.64 -26.04 -4.47
N TYR A 185 5.10 -24.84 -4.27
CA TYR A 185 5.72 -23.62 -4.78
C TYR A 185 7.04 -23.35 -4.05
N ARG A 186 8.13 -23.17 -4.81
CA ARG A 186 9.44 -22.74 -4.32
C ARG A 186 9.68 -21.28 -4.68
N ILE A 187 9.78 -20.45 -3.66
CA ILE A 187 9.91 -19.00 -3.78
C ILE A 187 11.18 -18.55 -3.08
N ASN A 188 12.04 -17.81 -3.81
CA ASN A 188 13.22 -17.19 -3.25
C ASN A 188 13.02 -15.67 -3.27
N GLY A 189 12.94 -15.07 -2.08
CA GLY A 189 12.83 -13.62 -1.90
C GLY A 189 14.17 -13.02 -1.46
N LEU A 190 14.60 -11.97 -2.15
CA LEU A 190 15.78 -11.17 -1.82
C LEU A 190 15.33 -9.82 -1.27
N ILE A 191 15.64 -9.58 -0.01
CA ILE A 191 15.41 -8.31 0.69
C ILE A 191 16.67 -7.47 0.53
N LEU A 192 16.55 -6.38 -0.23
CA LEU A 192 17.63 -5.43 -0.45
C LEU A 192 17.52 -4.28 0.55
N VAL A 193 18.64 -3.93 1.17
CA VAL A 193 18.76 -2.81 2.10
C VAL A 193 19.97 -1.94 1.76
N GLU A 194 20.00 -0.69 2.19
CA GLU A 194 21.09 0.24 1.86
C GLU A 194 22.32 0.13 2.77
N ARG A 195 22.10 -0.22 4.04
CA ARG A 195 23.14 -0.17 5.09
C ARG A 195 23.22 -1.48 5.86
N GLU A 196 24.42 -1.80 6.34
CA GLU A 196 24.64 -3.01 7.15
C GLU A 196 23.85 -2.97 8.46
N THR A 197 23.60 -1.78 9.02
CA THR A 197 22.73 -1.60 10.20
C THR A 197 21.30 -2.06 9.92
N GLN A 198 20.74 -1.69 8.76
CA GLN A 198 19.41 -2.13 8.33
C GLN A 198 19.37 -3.65 8.11
N LYS A 199 20.40 -4.24 7.49
CA LYS A 199 20.50 -5.69 7.34
C LYS A 199 20.44 -6.40 8.69
N ARG A 200 21.16 -5.91 9.70
CA ARG A 200 21.10 -6.46 11.06
C ARG A 200 19.72 -6.31 11.69
N MET A 201 19.01 -5.22 11.44
CA MET A 201 17.64 -5.02 11.92
C MET A 201 16.65 -6.02 11.31
N VAL A 202 16.72 -6.24 10.00
CA VAL A 202 15.88 -7.23 9.28
C VAL A 202 16.14 -8.63 9.80
N ILE A 203 17.41 -9.00 9.96
CA ILE A 203 17.81 -10.32 10.48
C ILE A 203 17.36 -10.47 11.93
N GLY A 204 17.54 -9.43 12.75
CA GLY A 204 17.26 -9.44 14.17
C GLY A 204 18.23 -10.33 14.97
N LYS A 205 18.08 -10.32 16.30
CA LYS A 205 18.96 -11.08 17.20
C LYS A 205 18.86 -12.59 16.92
N GLY A 206 19.94 -13.20 16.44
CA GLY A 206 20.00 -14.62 16.12
C GLY A 206 19.09 -15.05 14.97
N GLY A 207 18.78 -14.14 14.03
CA GLY A 207 17.92 -14.44 12.88
C GLY A 207 16.42 -14.51 13.22
N LYS A 208 16.03 -14.18 14.46
CA LYS A 208 14.64 -14.32 14.92
C LYS A 208 13.65 -13.48 14.11
N HIS A 209 14.01 -12.25 13.73
CA HIS A 209 13.09 -11.38 12.97
C HIS A 209 12.86 -11.92 11.56
N LEU A 210 13.95 -12.24 10.84
CA LEU A 210 13.84 -12.80 9.49
C LEU A 210 13.08 -14.13 9.48
N LYS A 211 13.26 -14.96 10.51
CA LYS A 211 12.49 -16.20 10.68
C LYS A 211 11.00 -15.92 10.83
N THR A 212 10.61 -14.98 11.70
CA THR A 212 9.21 -14.58 11.88
C THR A 212 8.62 -14.01 10.59
N ILE A 213 9.35 -13.12 9.90
CA ILE A 213 8.95 -12.53 8.62
C ILE A 213 8.70 -13.64 7.60
N GLY A 214 9.64 -14.58 7.44
CA GLY A 214 9.50 -15.69 6.50
C GLY A 214 8.35 -16.63 6.85
N GLU A 215 8.15 -16.97 8.13
CA GLU A 215 7.06 -17.82 8.56
C GLU A 215 5.69 -17.19 8.28
N GLN A 216 5.51 -15.93 8.63
CA GLN A 216 4.24 -15.22 8.44
C GLN A 216 3.97 -14.94 6.95
N ALA A 217 5.00 -14.57 6.18
CA ALA A 217 4.87 -14.38 4.74
C ALA A 217 4.48 -15.69 4.04
N ARG A 218 5.13 -16.81 4.40
CA ARG A 218 4.81 -18.14 3.86
C ARG A 218 3.36 -18.53 4.14
N LEU A 219 2.86 -18.33 5.37
CA LEU A 219 1.48 -18.68 5.73
C LEU A 219 0.45 -17.89 4.91
N ASP A 220 0.70 -16.60 4.68
CA ASP A 220 -0.20 -15.78 3.88
C ASP A 220 -0.13 -16.15 2.40
N MET A 221 1.05 -16.48 1.87
CA MET A 221 1.20 -17.01 0.52
C MET A 221 0.48 -18.36 0.35
N GLU A 222 0.54 -19.26 1.34
CA GLU A 222 -0.16 -20.55 1.26
C GLU A 222 -1.68 -20.38 1.17
N ARG A 223 -2.24 -19.41 1.91
CA ARG A 223 -3.66 -19.08 1.82
C ARG A 223 -4.00 -18.44 0.49
N LEU A 224 -3.19 -17.48 0.03
CA LEU A 224 -3.44 -16.76 -1.20
C LEU A 224 -3.36 -17.66 -2.45
N PHE A 225 -2.38 -18.57 -2.48
CA PHE A 225 -2.15 -19.45 -3.63
C PHE A 225 -2.86 -20.80 -3.53
N ASP A 226 -3.61 -21.03 -2.44
CA ASP A 226 -4.25 -22.30 -2.11
C ASP A 226 -3.34 -23.53 -2.32
N ASN A 227 -2.07 -23.38 -1.94
CA ASN A 227 -1.05 -24.42 -2.13
C ASN A 227 0.08 -24.27 -1.11
N LYS A 228 0.85 -25.35 -0.90
CA LYS A 228 2.04 -25.33 -0.05
C LYS A 228 3.13 -24.47 -0.67
N VAL A 229 3.81 -23.72 0.20
CA VAL A 229 4.89 -22.80 -0.17
C VAL A 229 6.14 -23.11 0.64
N PHE A 230 7.25 -23.29 -0.06
CA PHE A 230 8.60 -23.25 0.48
C PHE A 230 9.21 -21.88 0.16
N LEU A 231 9.38 -21.06 1.18
CA LEU A 231 9.88 -19.69 1.07
C LEU A 231 11.30 -19.60 1.66
N GLU A 232 12.27 -19.22 0.85
CA GLU A 232 13.61 -18.82 1.28
C GLU A 232 13.76 -17.30 1.20
N LEU A 233 14.29 -16.69 2.25
CA LEU A 233 14.54 -15.26 2.31
C LEU A 233 16.03 -14.96 2.52
N TRP A 234 16.55 -14.05 1.71
CA TRP A 234 17.92 -13.55 1.78
C TRP A 234 17.91 -12.06 2.07
N VAL A 235 18.89 -11.56 2.82
CA VAL A 235 19.06 -10.12 3.06
C VAL A 235 20.41 -9.67 2.55
N LYS A 236 20.42 -8.75 1.59
CA LYS A 236 21.64 -8.25 0.94
C LYS A 236 21.72 -6.74 1.03
N VAL A 237 22.91 -6.25 1.36
CA VAL A 237 23.20 -4.81 1.28
C VAL A 237 23.57 -4.48 -0.16
N LYS A 238 22.86 -3.50 -0.73
CA LYS A 238 23.19 -2.85 -1.98
C LYS A 238 23.22 -1.36 -1.65
N SER A 239 24.34 -0.68 -1.81
CA SER A 239 24.40 0.77 -1.59
C SER A 239 23.94 1.50 -2.86
N GLY A 240 23.30 2.66 -2.69
CA GLY A 240 22.98 3.59 -3.79
C GLY A 240 21.87 3.15 -4.75
N TRP A 241 21.22 2.00 -4.58
CA TRP A 241 20.15 1.56 -5.49
C TRP A 241 18.90 2.45 -5.42
N ALA A 242 18.59 3.02 -4.24
CA ALA A 242 17.44 3.93 -4.07
C ALA A 242 17.62 5.26 -4.81
N ASP A 243 18.85 5.61 -5.18
CA ASP A 243 19.21 6.80 -5.94
C ASP A 243 19.54 6.49 -7.42
N ASP A 244 19.62 5.21 -7.80
CA ASP A 244 19.92 4.75 -9.14
C ASP A 244 18.64 4.37 -9.90
N GLU A 245 18.21 5.23 -10.83
CA GLU A 245 17.02 5.00 -11.66
C GLU A 245 17.07 3.72 -12.50
N ARG A 246 18.27 3.25 -12.89
CA ARG A 246 18.42 1.99 -13.63
C ARG A 246 18.19 0.80 -12.70
N ALA A 247 18.72 0.87 -11.48
CA ALA A 247 18.45 -0.13 -10.46
C ALA A 247 16.96 -0.17 -10.12
N LEU A 248 16.31 0.99 -9.96
CA LEU A 248 14.88 1.09 -9.70
C LEU A 248 14.04 0.45 -10.81
N ARG A 249 14.35 0.70 -12.10
CA ARG A 249 13.65 0.04 -13.21
C ARG A 249 13.76 -1.48 -13.18
N SER A 250 14.96 -2.01 -12.91
CA SER A 250 15.15 -3.47 -12.76
C SER A 250 14.39 -4.07 -11.57
N LEU A 251 13.99 -3.25 -10.61
CA LEU A 251 13.22 -3.63 -9.42
C LEU A 251 11.70 -3.41 -9.59
N GLY A 252 11.23 -3.10 -10.81
CA GLY A 252 9.82 -2.87 -11.13
C GLY A 252 9.31 -1.46 -10.78
N TYR A 253 10.21 -0.52 -10.50
CA TYR A 253 9.90 0.89 -10.31
C TYR A 253 10.15 1.66 -11.61
N GLY A 254 9.08 2.02 -12.34
CA GLY A 254 9.16 2.87 -13.54
C GLY A 254 8.58 2.27 -14.83
N GLU A 255 7.97 1.08 -14.76
CA GLU A 255 7.01 0.65 -15.78
C GLU A 255 5.63 1.14 -15.33
N ASP A 256 5.05 2.02 -16.14
CA ASP A 256 3.62 2.34 -16.16
C ASP A 256 2.86 1.20 -16.85
#